data_AF-A0A7X1NKE2-F1
#
_entry.id   AF-A0A7X1NKE2-F1
#
_cell.length_a   1.000
_cell.length_b   1.000
_cell.length_c   1.000
_cell.angle_alpha   90.00
_cell.angle_beta   90.00
_cell.angle_gamma   90.00
#
_symmetry.space_group_name_H-M   'P 1'
#
loop_
_entity.id
_entity.type
_entity.pdbx_description
1 polymer ?
#
loop_
_entity_poly.entity_id
_entity_poly.type
_entity_poly.pdbx_seq_one_letter_code
_entity_poly.pdbx_strand_id
1 'polypeptide(L)' 'MHPSSSVSTGHSKAAAVVRVTAGNFLEQFDFFLFGFYATQIANVFFPAESEFASLMMTFAV' A
#
# COMPACT_ATOMS: atom_id res chain seq x y z
N MET A 1 -9.65 37.18 35.57
CA MET A 1 -9.00 36.85 34.28
C MET A 1 -8.48 35.42 34.40
N HIS A 2 -9.10 34.45 33.75
CA HIS A 2 -8.63 33.06 33.71
C HIS A 2 -7.68 32.89 32.51
N PRO A 3 -6.45 32.37 32.69
CA PRO A 3 -5.64 31.94 31.56
C PRO A 3 -6.22 30.63 31.01
N SER A 4 -6.63 30.63 29.74
CA SER A 4 -6.95 29.39 29.03
C SER A 4 -5.63 28.72 28.69
N SER A 5 -5.33 27.60 29.36
CA SER A 5 -4.21 26.74 29.02
C SER A 5 -4.46 26.13 27.64
N SER A 6 -3.74 26.63 26.62
CA SER A 6 -3.68 25.97 25.32
C SER A 6 -2.97 24.63 25.50
N VAL A 7 -3.73 23.53 25.56
CA VAL A 7 -3.17 22.19 25.50
C VAL A 7 -2.48 22.05 24.15
N SER A 8 -1.15 22.13 24.14
CA SER A 8 -0.36 21.75 22.97
C SER A 8 -0.37 20.22 22.91
N THR A 9 -1.30 19.67 22.14
CA THR A 9 -1.31 18.24 21.83
C THR A 9 -0.16 17.96 20.87
N GLY A 10 1.07 17.94 21.40
CA GLY A 10 2.26 17.59 20.62
C GLY A 10 2.10 16.17 20.11
N HIS A 11 2.09 15.98 18.79
CA HIS A 11 2.08 14.65 18.20
C HIS A 11 3.26 13.85 18.76
N SER A 12 2.95 12.73 19.42
CA SER A 12 3.99 11.82 19.94
C SER A 12 4.86 11.33 18.79
N LYS A 13 6.19 11.52 18.90
CA LYS A 13 7.16 11.02 17.91
C LYS A 13 7.04 9.51 17.72
N ALA A 14 6.78 8.76 18.79
CA ALA A 14 6.55 7.32 18.71
C ALA A 14 5.30 6.99 17.87
N ALA A 15 4.22 7.75 18.04
CA ALA A 15 3.01 7.60 17.23
C ALA A 15 3.24 8.00 15.75
N ALA A 16 4.17 8.91 15.47
CA ALA A 16 4.57 9.22 14.09
C ALA A 16 5.34 8.05 13.45
N VAL A 17 6.31 7.46 14.15
CA VAL A 17 7.07 6.29 13.65
C VAL A 17 6.14 5.12 13.36
N VAL A 18 5.27 4.75 14.31
CA VAL A 18 4.34 3.63 14.13
C VAL A 18 3.44 3.84 12.91
N ARG A 19 2.93 5.06 12.70
CA ARG A 19 2.09 5.37 11.54
C ARG A 19 2.83 5.20 10.22
N VAL A 20 4.06 5.71 10.12
CA VAL A 20 4.86 5.62 8.89
C VAL A 20 5.26 4.18 8.59
N THR A 21 5.74 3.44 9.60
CA THR A 21 6.12 2.04 9.41
C THR A 21 4.93 1.16 9.08
N ALA A 22 3.77 1.38 9.72
CA ALA A 22 2.54 0.66 9.38
C ALA A 22 2.08 0.98 7.96
N GLY A 23 2.11 2.26 7.55
CA GLY A 23 1.77 2.66 6.18
C GLY A 23 2.67 1.98 5.14
N ASN A 24 3.98 2.04 5.33
CA ASN A 24 4.93 1.38 4.43
C ASN A 24 4.76 -0.15 4.40
N PHE A 25 4.46 -0.77 5.55
CA PHE A 25 4.18 -2.20 5.58
C PHE A 25 2.90 -2.55 4.81
N LEU A 26 1.84 -1.75 4.94
CA LEU A 26 0.59 -1.96 4.22
C LEU A 26 0.76 -1.79 2.70
N GLU A 27 1.57 -0.82 2.27
CA GLU A 27 1.95 -0.68 0.85
C GLU A 27 2.69 -1.93 0.35
N GLN A 28 3.67 -2.41 1.13
CA GLN A 28 4.43 -3.58 0.71
C GLN A 28 3.61 -4.88 0.78
N PHE A 29 2.66 -4.95 1.72
CA PHE A 29 1.68 -6.03 1.79
C PHE A 29 0.80 -6.06 0.54
N ASP A 30 0.27 -4.91 0.11
CA ASP A 30 -0.54 -4.80 -1.11
C ASP A 30 0.27 -5.21 -2.35
N PHE A 31 1.52 -4.72 -2.50
CA PHE A 31 2.40 -5.12 -3.61
C PHE A 31 2.71 -6.61 -3.62
N PHE A 32 2.94 -7.23 -2.45
CA PHE A 32 3.16 -8.67 -2.38
C PHE A 32 1.92 -9.47 -2.74
N LEU A 33 0.73 -9.05 -2.29
CA LEU A 33 -0.51 -9.70 -2.68
C LEU A 33 -0.76 -9.57 -4.18
N PHE A 34 -0.58 -8.38 -4.74
CA PHE A 34 -0.69 -8.16 -6.18
C PHE A 34 0.27 -9.06 -6.95
N GLY A 35 1.55 -9.12 -6.55
CA GLY A 35 2.55 -9.99 -7.17
C GLY A 35 2.22 -11.48 -7.05
N PHE A 36 1.75 -11.93 -5.89
CA PHE A 36 1.36 -13.33 -5.67
C PHE A 36 0.17 -13.75 -6.53
N TYR A 37 -0.82 -12.87 -6.69
CA TYR A 37 -2.02 -13.11 -7.51
C TYR A 37 -1.88 -12.64 -8.96
N ALA A 38 -0.70 -12.17 -9.38
CA ALA A 38 -0.50 -11.57 -10.68
C ALA A 38 -0.91 -12.50 -11.82
N THR A 39 -0.59 -13.79 -11.74
CA THR A 39 -0.96 -14.78 -12.76
C THR A 39 -2.48 -14.97 -12.87
N GLN A 40 -3.19 -15.00 -11.74
CA GLN A 40 -4.65 -15.16 -11.72
C GLN A 40 -5.34 -13.90 -12.24
N ILE A 41 -4.85 -12.72 -11.84
CA ILE A 41 -5.33 -11.43 -12.34
C ILE A 41 -5.09 -11.34 -13.85
N ALA A 42 -3.90 -11.71 -14.32
CA ALA A 42 -3.53 -11.73 -15.74
C ALA A 42 -4.52 -12.56 -16.57
N ASN A 43 -4.79 -13.80 -16.14
CA ASN A 43 -5.68 -14.70 -16.87
C ASN A 43 -7.14 -14.21 -16.94
N VAL A 44 -7.61 -13.50 -15.91
CA VAL A 44 -9.00 -13.04 -15.84
C VAL A 44 -9.21 -11.70 -16.54
N PHE A 45 -8.30 -10.75 -16.36
CA PHE A 45 -8.47 -9.37 -16.80
C PHE A 45 -7.68 -9.03 -18.07
N PHE A 46 -6.58 -9.76 -18.36
CA PHE A 46 -5.69 -9.52 -19.50
C PHE A 46 -5.45 -10.81 -20.31
N PRO A 47 -6.50 -11.49 -20.79
CA PRO A 47 -6.34 -12.73 -21.53
C PRO A 47 -5.50 -12.52 -22.80
N ALA A 48 -4.51 -13.37 -23.01
CA ALA A 48 -3.66 -13.38 -24.20
C ALA A 48 -3.43 -14.82 -24.64
N GLU A 49 -3.01 -15.00 -25.90
CA GLU A 49 -2.62 -16.32 -26.41
C GLU A 49 -1.38 -16.89 -25.71
N SER A 50 -0.56 -16.02 -25.11
CA SER A 50 0.63 -16.37 -24.34
C SER A 50 0.47 -15.95 -22.89
N GLU A 51 0.67 -16.89 -21.96
CA GLU A 51 0.67 -16.62 -20.51
C GLU A 51 1.70 -15.55 -20.13
N PHE A 52 2.88 -15.59 -20.77
CA PHE A 52 3.89 -14.56 -20.58
C PHE A 52 3.40 -13.18 -21.01
N ALA A 53 2.76 -13.08 -22.18
CA ALA A 53 2.22 -11.81 -22.67
C ALA A 53 1.11 -11.28 -21.75
N SER A 54 0.22 -12.16 -21.28
CA SER A 54 -0.85 -11.83 -20.32
C SER A 54 -0.28 -11.27 -19.01
N LEU A 55 0.76 -11.92 -18.47
CA LEU A 55 1.44 -11.46 -17.26
C LEU A 55 2.14 -10.11 -17.48
N MET A 56 2.84 -9.93 -18.60
CA MET A 56 3.49 -8.66 -18.93
C MET A 56 2.48 -7.52 -19.05
N MET A 57 1.30 -7.76 -19.64
CA MET A 57 0.23 -6.75 -19.70
C MET A 57 -0.32 -6.37 -18.33
N THR A 58 -0.31 -7.30 -17.36
CA THR A 58 -0.75 -7.02 -15.97
C THR A 58 0.15 -6.02 -15.26
N PHE A 59 1.44 -5.97 -15.64
CA PHE A 59 2.42 -5.02 -15.11
C PHE A 59 2.70 -3.83 -16.04
N ALA A 60 2.02 -3.75 -17.19
CA ALA A 60 2.20 -2.65 -18.13
C ALA A 60 1.52 -1.40 -17.56
N VAL A 61 2.32 -0.51 -16.96
CA VAL A 61 1.93 0.82 -16.47
C VAL A 61 2.57 1.89 -17.35
#